data_AF-A0A3B8SUJ9-F1
#
_entry.id   AF-A0A3B8SUJ9-F1
#
_cell.length_a   1.000
_cell.length_b   1.000
_cell.length_c   1.000
_cell.angle_alpha   90.00
_cell.angle_beta   90.00
_cell.angle_gamma   90.00
#
_symmetry.space_group_name_H-M   'P 1'
#
loop_
_entity.id
_entity.type
_entity.pdbx_description
1 polymer ?
#
loop_
_entity_poly.entity_id
_entity_poly.type
_entity_poly.pdbx_seq_one_letter_code
_entity_poly.pdbx_strand_id
1 'polypeptide(L)'
;MEKRQELLMSYIRANVAPILVDFISGKDVKGAVVIPANIDNKELIGHYDGIDFMPPKWLSEVTQTNESKFLIIDKIDTISKEEQLKFCELLEHRKISTFELPKSCVIIVTANEINKDKINEEIYSLVAQI
;
A
#
# COMPACT_ATOMS: atom_id res chain seq x y z
N MET A 1 -15.15 -10.80 -13.21
CA MET A 1 -13.67 -10.76 -13.28
C MET A 1 -13.23 -9.71 -14.29
N GLU A 2 -13.53 -9.85 -15.58
CA GLU A 2 -13.10 -8.92 -16.64
C GLU A 2 -13.45 -7.44 -16.37
N LYS A 3 -14.71 -7.15 -16.03
CA LYS A 3 -15.14 -5.76 -15.72
C LYS A 3 -14.39 -5.11 -14.54
N ARG A 4 -14.03 -5.87 -13.50
CA ARG A 4 -13.25 -5.37 -12.35
C ARG A 4 -11.79 -5.14 -12.73
N GLN A 5 -11.23 -5.99 -13.59
CA GLN A 5 -9.89 -5.82 -14.12
C GLN A 5 -9.78 -4.59 -15.01
N GLU A 6 -10.74 -4.35 -15.90
CA GLU A 6 -10.79 -3.13 -16.72
C GLU A 6 -10.85 -1.87 -15.85
N LEU A 7 -11.70 -1.89 -14.81
CA LEU A 7 -11.83 -0.79 -13.86
C LEU A 7 -10.52 -0.57 -13.08
N LEU A 8 -9.91 -1.65 -12.58
CA LEU A 8 -8.59 -1.57 -11.93
C LEU A 8 -7.55 -0.93 -12.86
N MET A 9 -7.50 -1.32 -14.13
CA MET A 9 -6.58 -0.73 -15.09
C MET A 9 -6.84 0.75 -15.35
N SER A 10 -8.10 1.21 -15.34
CA SER A 10 -8.39 2.65 -15.45
C SER A 10 -7.92 3.44 -14.23
N TYR A 11 -8.09 2.90 -13.02
CA TYR A 11 -7.60 3.54 -11.80
C TYR A 11 -6.07 3.55 -11.72
N ILE A 12 -5.42 2.46 -12.12
CA ILE A 12 -3.95 2.37 -12.22
C ILE A 12 -3.42 3.44 -13.18
N ARG A 13 -4.06 3.62 -14.35
CA ARG A 13 -3.65 4.65 -15.33
C ARG A 13 -3.85 6.07 -14.81
N ALA A 14 -4.92 6.30 -14.05
CA ALA A 14 -5.19 7.62 -13.47
C ALA A 14 -4.25 7.94 -12.29
N ASN A 15 -3.90 6.94 -11.48
CA ASN A 15 -3.02 7.02 -10.30
C ASN A 15 -3.36 8.16 -9.31
N VAL A 16 -4.64 8.50 -9.19
CA VAL A 16 -5.09 9.64 -8.36
C VAL A 16 -5.13 9.28 -6.87
N ALA A 17 -5.59 8.08 -6.54
CA ALA A 17 -5.74 7.59 -5.16
C ALA A 17 -5.28 6.13 -5.04
N PRO A 18 -4.89 5.67 -3.84
CA PRO A 18 -4.71 4.26 -3.55
C PRO A 18 -5.97 3.43 -3.85
N ILE A 19 -5.80 2.17 -4.23
CA ILE A 19 -6.90 1.32 -4.74
C ILE A 19 -7.13 0.15 -3.80
N LEU A 20 -8.36 -0.07 -3.34
CA LEU A 20 -8.75 -1.22 -2.51
C LEU A 20 -9.45 -2.30 -3.34
N VAL A 21 -8.96 -3.54 -3.26
CA VAL A 21 -9.45 -4.70 -4.02
C VAL A 21 -9.51 -5.98 -3.17
N ASP A 22 -10.41 -6.90 -3.50
CA ASP A 22 -10.56 -8.22 -2.85
C ASP A 22 -10.31 -9.42 -3.78
N PHE A 23 -9.98 -9.18 -5.05
CA PHE A 23 -9.92 -10.20 -6.09
C PHE A 23 -8.49 -10.48 -6.61
N ILE A 24 -7.49 -9.81 -6.05
CA ILE A 24 -6.06 -10.07 -6.27
C ILE A 24 -5.32 -10.00 -4.95
N SER A 25 -4.15 -10.63 -4.89
CA SER A 25 -3.21 -10.55 -3.78
C SER A 25 -1.83 -10.12 -4.30
N GLY A 26 -0.93 -9.73 -3.39
CA GLY A 26 0.41 -9.25 -3.76
C GLY A 26 1.20 -10.23 -4.64
N LYS A 27 1.02 -11.54 -4.42
CA LYS A 27 1.65 -12.60 -5.24
C LYS A 27 1.18 -12.65 -6.69
N ASP A 28 0.01 -12.09 -7.00
CA ASP A 28 -0.58 -12.13 -8.33
C ASP A 28 -0.01 -11.00 -9.23
N VAL A 29 0.68 -10.02 -8.65
CA VAL A 29 1.23 -8.86 -9.35
C VAL A 29 2.75 -8.99 -9.48
N LYS A 30 3.20 -9.36 -10.68
CA LYS A 30 4.64 -9.51 -10.97
C LYS A 30 5.37 -8.17 -10.85
N GLY A 31 6.52 -8.19 -10.17
CA GLY A 31 7.38 -7.01 -10.01
C GLY A 31 6.86 -5.98 -9.00
N ALA A 32 5.78 -6.29 -8.27
CA ALA A 32 5.32 -5.46 -7.17
C ALA A 32 6.24 -5.55 -5.96
N VAL A 33 6.35 -4.45 -5.24
CA VAL A 33 6.87 -4.43 -3.86
C VAL A 33 5.70 -4.73 -2.95
N VAL A 34 5.78 -5.80 -2.17
CA VAL A 34 4.67 -6.27 -1.33
C VAL A 34 5.01 -6.04 0.13
N ILE A 35 4.20 -5.24 0.81
CA ILE A 35 4.20 -5.01 2.24
C ILE A 35 3.08 -5.85 2.86
N PRO A 36 3.36 -6.85 3.70
CA PRO A 36 2.31 -7.59 4.39
C PRO A 36 1.62 -6.69 5.42
N ALA A 37 0.31 -6.82 5.61
CA ALA A 37 -0.43 -5.98 6.56
C ALA A 37 0.14 -6.05 7.99
N ASN A 38 0.61 -7.21 8.43
CA ASN A 38 1.21 -7.42 9.75
C ASN A 38 2.69 -7.00 9.87
N ILE A 39 3.22 -6.20 8.93
CA ILE A 39 4.57 -5.64 9.00
C ILE A 39 4.79 -4.89 10.33
N ASP A 40 5.97 -5.04 10.93
CA ASP A 40 6.34 -4.27 12.12
C ASP A 40 6.50 -2.78 11.77
N ASN A 41 6.14 -1.88 12.70
CA ASN A 41 6.27 -0.45 12.45
C ASN A 41 7.72 -0.06 12.09
N LYS A 42 8.75 -0.63 12.73
CA LYS A 42 10.15 -0.32 12.42
C LYS A 42 10.56 -0.74 11.01
N GLU A 43 9.90 -1.74 10.45
CA GLU A 43 10.11 -2.19 9.08
C GLU A 43 9.26 -1.39 8.08
N LEU A 44 8.11 -0.87 8.51
CA LEU A 44 7.25 -0.02 7.70
C LEU A 44 7.81 1.40 7.56
N ILE A 45 8.14 2.05 8.68
CA ILE A 45 8.53 3.46 8.72
C ILE A 45 10.04 3.69 8.86
N GLY A 46 10.79 2.63 9.18
CA GLY A 46 12.21 2.71 9.50
C GLY A 46 12.43 2.83 11.01
N HIS A 47 13.69 2.82 11.41
CA HIS A 47 14.08 2.93 12.83
C HIS A 47 15.49 3.49 12.94
N TYR A 48 15.85 3.94 14.14
CA TYR A 48 17.23 4.30 14.44
C TYR A 48 18.00 3.08 14.95
N ASP A 49 19.19 2.87 14.42
CA ASP A 49 20.22 2.00 14.98
C ASP A 49 21.34 2.88 15.53
N GLY A 50 21.32 3.11 16.84
CA GLY A 50 22.16 4.13 17.48
C GLY A 50 21.80 5.54 17.01
N ILE A 51 22.73 6.19 16.29
CA ILE A 51 22.53 7.53 15.72
C ILE A 51 22.10 7.49 14.25
N ASP A 52 22.19 6.32 13.61
CA ASP A 52 21.95 6.18 12.18
C ASP A 52 20.49 5.83 11.93
N PHE A 53 19.83 6.60 11.07
CA PHE A 53 18.47 6.27 10.64
C PHE A 53 18.51 5.20 9.55
N MET A 54 17.89 4.05 9.83
CA MET A 54 17.71 2.94 8.91
C MET A 54 16.36 3.07 8.20
N PRO A 55 16.34 3.47 6.91
CA PRO A 55 15.09 3.56 6.16
C PRO A 55 14.49 2.17 5.90
N PRO A 56 13.18 2.10 5.62
CA PRO A 56 12.52 0.84 5.26
C PRO A 56 13.18 0.18 4.04
N LYS A 57 13.42 -1.14 4.10
CA LYS A 57 14.02 -1.87 2.97
C LYS A 57 13.18 -1.77 1.69
N TRP A 58 11.86 -1.90 1.84
CA TRP A 58 10.90 -1.84 0.73
C TRP A 58 10.94 -0.48 0.01
N LEU A 59 11.29 0.61 0.70
CA LEU A 59 11.34 1.94 0.11
C LEU A 59 12.40 2.01 -0.99
N SER A 60 13.56 1.39 -0.75
CA SER A 60 14.63 1.31 -1.74
C SER A 60 14.18 0.55 -2.99
N GLU A 61 13.38 -0.51 -2.83
CA GLU A 61 12.85 -1.28 -3.95
C GLU A 61 11.87 -0.45 -4.79
N VAL A 62 11.10 0.45 -4.18
CA VAL A 62 10.18 1.35 -4.90
C VAL A 62 10.92 2.50 -5.60
N THR A 63 12.03 2.98 -5.03
CA THR A 63 12.70 4.21 -5.46
C THR A 63 13.91 4.00 -6.37
N GLN A 64 14.48 2.80 -6.42
CA GLN A 64 15.71 2.50 -7.18
C GLN A 64 15.57 2.61 -8.71
N THR A 65 14.35 2.60 -9.25
CA THR A 65 14.12 2.63 -10.71
C THR A 65 13.12 3.70 -11.07
N ASN A 66 13.28 4.31 -12.25
CA ASN A 66 12.30 5.26 -12.80
C ASN A 66 11.04 4.59 -13.39
N GLU A 67 10.98 3.26 -13.41
CA GLU A 67 9.82 2.50 -13.86
C GLU A 67 8.65 2.61 -12.87
N SER A 68 7.42 2.63 -13.39
CA SER A 68 6.22 2.56 -12.54
C SER A 68 6.22 1.26 -11.75
N LYS A 69 6.19 1.37 -10.42
CA LYS A 69 6.10 0.22 -9.52
C LYS A 69 4.74 0.15 -8.85
N PHE A 70 4.29 -1.08 -8.61
CA PHE A 70 3.18 -1.34 -7.73
C PHE A 70 3.71 -1.52 -6.31
N LEU A 71 3.18 -0.73 -5.38
CA LEU A 71 3.34 -0.96 -3.95
C LEU A 71 2.05 -1.57 -3.42
N ILE A 72 2.14 -2.79 -2.89
CA ILE A 72 0.96 -3.55 -2.45
C ILE A 72 0.99 -3.69 -0.94
N ILE A 73 -0.02 -3.15 -0.26
CA ILE A 73 -0.30 -3.47 1.15
C ILE A 73 -1.22 -4.69 1.14
N ASP A 74 -0.68 -5.86 1.45
CA ASP A 74 -1.38 -7.13 1.24
C ASP A 74 -2.22 -7.53 2.46
N LYS A 75 -3.51 -7.75 2.22
CA LYS A 75 -4.50 -8.31 3.16
C LYS A 75 -4.72 -7.46 4.42
N ILE A 76 -5.07 -6.19 4.22
CA ILE A 76 -5.25 -5.22 5.30
C ILE A 76 -6.31 -5.64 6.33
N ASP A 77 -7.29 -6.45 5.92
CA ASP A 77 -8.37 -6.99 6.74
C ASP A 77 -7.94 -8.12 7.70
N THR A 78 -6.65 -8.51 7.66
CA THR A 78 -6.10 -9.56 8.55
C THR A 78 -5.56 -9.02 9.88
N ILE A 79 -5.45 -7.70 10.01
CA ILE A 79 -5.00 -7.01 11.22
C ILE A 79 -6.15 -6.18 11.80
N SER A 80 -6.02 -5.76 13.06
CA SER A 80 -7.06 -4.97 13.74
C SER A 80 -7.24 -3.59 13.07
N LYS A 81 -8.45 -3.02 13.16
CA LYS A 81 -8.72 -1.66 12.66
C LYS A 81 -7.74 -0.61 13.19
N GLU A 82 -7.30 -0.76 14.44
CA GLU A 82 -6.31 0.13 15.05
C GLU A 82 -4.93 -0.04 14.40
N GLU A 83 -4.49 -1.27 14.19
CA GLU A 83 -3.20 -1.55 13.57
C GLU A 83 -3.14 -1.06 12.11
N GLN A 84 -4.26 -1.07 11.39
CA GLN A 84 -4.32 -0.57 10.01
C GLN A 84 -3.94 0.91 9.89
N LEU A 85 -4.15 1.71 10.95
CA LEU A 85 -3.86 3.15 10.95
C LEU A 85 -2.37 3.47 10.75
N LYS A 86 -1.46 2.50 10.95
CA LYS A 86 -0.03 2.67 10.62
C LYS A 86 0.22 2.99 9.14
N PHE A 87 -0.74 2.70 8.26
CA PHE A 87 -0.65 2.98 6.83
C PHE A 87 -1.22 4.35 6.42
N CYS A 88 -1.82 5.14 7.32
CA CYS A 88 -2.47 6.40 6.94
C CYS A 88 -1.52 7.38 6.26
N GLU A 89 -0.32 7.59 6.80
CA GLU A 89 0.68 8.49 6.20
C GLU A 89 1.00 8.10 4.75
N LEU A 90 1.18 6.80 4.51
CA LEU A 90 1.49 6.25 3.20
C LEU A 90 0.35 6.43 2.21
N LEU A 91 -0.90 6.21 2.65
CA LEU A 91 -2.08 6.28 1.80
C LEU A 91 -2.48 7.73 1.50
N GLU A 92 -2.42 8.61 2.50
CA GLU A 92 -2.84 10.01 2.37
C GLU A 92 -1.78 10.87 1.69
N HIS A 93 -0.52 10.73 2.11
CA HIS A 93 0.56 11.62 1.70
C HIS A 93 1.54 10.98 0.72
N ARG A 94 1.40 9.69 0.42
CA ARG A 94 2.29 8.95 -0.50
C ARG A 94 3.76 9.10 -0.11
N LYS A 95 4.02 9.07 1.19
CA LYS A 95 5.34 9.18 1.78
C LYS A 95 5.42 8.39 3.08
N ILE A 96 6.62 8.24 3.59
CA ILE A 96 6.89 7.80 4.96
C ILE A 96 7.89 8.76 5.56
N SER A 97 7.54 9.39 6.68
CA SER A 97 8.36 10.42 7.31
C SER A 97 8.75 11.52 6.31
N THR A 98 10.04 11.58 5.93
CA THR A 98 10.60 12.54 4.97
C THR A 98 10.79 11.97 3.57
N PHE A 99 10.51 10.67 3.36
CA PHE A 99 10.73 9.98 2.10
C PHE A 99 9.46 9.95 1.25
N GLU A 100 9.46 10.70 0.15
CA GLU A 100 8.36 10.69 -0.82
C GLU A 100 8.44 9.48 -1.75
N LEU A 101 7.28 8.90 -2.09
CA LEU A 101 7.19 7.92 -3.15
C LEU A 101 7.27 8.58 -4.53
N PRO A 102 7.83 7.89 -5.54
CA PRO A 102 7.77 8.35 -6.92
C PRO A 102 6.32 8.57 -7.36
N LYS A 103 6.06 9.64 -8.12
CA LYS A 103 4.71 9.93 -8.66
C LYS A 103 4.16 8.81 -9.56
N SER A 104 5.05 8.00 -10.13
CA SER A 104 4.72 6.82 -10.96
C SER A 104 4.38 5.58 -10.15
N CYS A 105 4.67 5.55 -8.85
CA CYS A 105 4.31 4.44 -7.96
C CYS A 105 2.79 4.38 -7.81
N VAL A 106 2.18 3.20 -7.93
CA VAL A 106 0.74 2.98 -7.71
C VAL A 106 0.56 2.17 -6.44
N ILE A 107 -0.27 2.66 -5.51
CA ILE A 107 -0.53 1.97 -4.25
C ILE A 107 -1.82 1.14 -4.39
N ILE A 108 -1.71 -0.15 -4.12
CA ILE A 108 -2.85 -1.09 -4.08
C ILE A 108 -2.93 -1.68 -2.68
N VAL A 109 -4.11 -1.65 -2.10
CA VAL A 109 -4.45 -2.30 -0.84
C VAL A 109 -5.31 -3.51 -1.17
N THR A 110 -4.90 -4.70 -0.73
CA THR A 110 -5.70 -5.90 -0.91
C THR A 110 -6.39 -6.28 0.39
N ALA A 111 -7.53 -6.95 0.29
CA ALA A 111 -8.23 -7.59 1.39
C ALA A 111 -8.62 -9.01 0.97
N ASN A 112 -8.84 -9.93 1.93
CA ASN A 112 -9.51 -11.19 1.59
C ASN A 112 -10.98 -10.95 1.25
N GLU A 113 -11.60 -9.99 1.94
CA GLU A 113 -12.98 -9.57 1.73
C GLU A 113 -13.11 -8.09 2.12
N ILE A 114 -13.67 -7.26 1.22
CA ILE A 114 -13.96 -5.87 1.57
C ILE A 114 -15.20 -5.82 2.45
N ASN A 115 -14.97 -5.59 3.74
CA ASN A 115 -16.01 -5.48 4.76
C ASN A 115 -15.74 -4.25 5.64
N LYS A 116 -16.74 -3.37 5.76
CA LYS A 116 -16.65 -2.12 6.57
C LYS A 116 -16.45 -2.39 8.06
N ASP A 117 -16.79 -3.57 8.54
CA ASP A 117 -16.56 -3.99 9.92
C ASP A 117 -15.12 -4.49 10.15
N LYS A 118 -14.39 -4.83 9.08
CA LYS A 118 -13.00 -5.30 9.15
C LYS A 118 -12.00 -4.22 8.78
N ILE A 119 -12.36 -3.27 7.92
CA ILE A 119 -11.48 -2.20 7.46
C ILE A 119 -11.81 -0.91 8.21
N ASN A 120 -10.78 -0.25 8.73
CA ASN A 120 -10.91 1.02 9.44
C ASN A 120 -11.52 2.10 8.54
N GLU A 121 -12.40 2.91 9.10
CA GLU A 121 -13.14 3.97 8.41
C GLU A 121 -12.20 5.02 7.78
N GLU A 122 -11.10 5.36 8.48
CA GLU A 122 -10.09 6.30 7.99
C GLU A 122 -9.39 5.73 6.74
N ILE A 123 -8.96 4.48 6.82
CA ILE A 123 -8.35 3.76 5.69
C ILE A 123 -9.33 3.68 4.51
N TYR A 124 -10.60 3.40 4.80
CA TYR A 124 -11.65 3.36 3.78
C TYR A 124 -11.84 4.71 3.08
N SER A 125 -11.64 5.83 3.80
CA SER A 125 -11.78 7.18 3.25
C SER A 125 -10.63 7.56 2.31
N LEU A 126 -9.46 6.93 2.47
CA LEU A 126 -8.24 7.20 1.71
C LEU A 126 -8.10 6.35 0.43
N VAL A 127 -8.98 5.37 0.21
CA VAL A 127 -8.86 4.40 -0.89
C VAL A 127 -10.07 4.45 -1.83
N ALA A 128 -9.82 4.18 -3.11
CA ALA A 128 -10.88 3.90 -4.08
C ALA A 128 -11.18 2.40 -4.13
N GLN A 129 -12.40 2.00 -3.73
CA GLN A 129 -12.85 0.63 -3.79
C GLN A 129 -13.28 0.21 -5.21
N ILE A 130 -12.88 -0.99 -5.63
CA ILE A 130 -13.25 -1.61 -6.92
C ILE A 130 -13.97 -2.95 -6.73
#